data_AF-A0A3C0G1X1-F1
#
_entry.id   AF-A0A3C0G1X1-F1
#
_cell.length_a   1.000
_cell.length_b   1.000
_cell.length_c   1.000
_cell.angle_alpha   90.00
_cell.angle_beta   90.00
_cell.angle_gamma   90.00
#
_symmetry.space_group_name_H-M   'P 1'
#
loop_
_entity.id
_entity.type
_entity.pdbx_description
1 polymer ?
#
loop_
_entity_poly.entity_id
_entity_poly.type
_entity_poly.pdbx_seq_one_letter_code
_entity_poly.pdbx_strand_id
1 'polypeptide(L)'
;FQKACMEKINRLPPTVKRSDWEDHVNGLLIDMVETGSIQEATEDVSTTGRFIDLLEDFTTHLQQALDKEEILMGKPWHDDEGNVWFRLKDLTAHLKRNNFTELSRPKIIQRIRQRNGKDKPVNIKGRSQRVWIMPRFKAQEEPFKLPDTLEENEAPF
;
A
#
# COMPACT_ATOMS: atom_id res chain seq x y z
N PHE A 1 -43.93 32.87 0.17
CA PHE A 1 -43.00 33.03 1.31
C PHE A 1 -41.53 33.19 0.90
N GLN A 2 -41.07 32.66 -0.25
CA GLN A 2 -39.70 32.91 -0.75
C GLN A 2 -39.43 34.35 -1.26
N LYS A 3 -40.47 35.11 -1.65
CA LYS A 3 -40.31 36.53 -2.05
C LYS A 3 -40.00 37.48 -0.88
N ALA A 4 -40.31 37.11 0.36
CA ALA A 4 -40.15 37.98 1.54
C ALA A 4 -38.77 37.83 2.23
N CYS A 5 -37.98 36.81 1.89
CA CYS A 5 -36.62 36.65 2.39
C CYS A 5 -35.55 37.23 1.44
N MET A 6 -35.95 37.71 0.25
CA MET A 6 -35.01 38.27 -0.75
C MET A 6 -34.68 39.74 -0.54
N GLU A 7 -35.28 40.43 0.43
CA GLU A 7 -35.12 41.89 0.61
C GLU A 7 -34.05 42.32 1.64
N LYS A 8 -33.28 41.39 2.22
CA LYS A 8 -32.20 41.74 3.19
C LYS A 8 -30.87 41.00 3.08
N ILE A 9 -30.60 40.20 2.04
CA ILE A 9 -29.29 39.56 1.86
C ILE A 9 -28.80 39.75 0.42
N ASN A 10 -27.83 40.65 0.25
CA ASN A 10 -27.14 40.97 -0.99
C ASN A 10 -26.09 39.89 -1.36
N ARG A 11 -26.53 38.65 -1.57
CA ARG A 11 -25.74 37.59 -2.25
C ARG A 11 -26.65 36.43 -2.65
N LEU A 12 -26.83 36.25 -3.96
CA LEU A 12 -27.42 35.04 -4.53
C LEU A 12 -26.34 33.93 -4.54
N PRO A 13 -26.59 32.75 -3.95
CA PRO A 13 -25.76 31.58 -4.23
C PRO A 13 -25.97 31.18 -5.70
N PRO A 14 -24.90 31.00 -6.49
CA PRO A 14 -25.05 30.67 -7.90
C PRO A 14 -25.71 29.30 -8.04
N THR A 15 -26.82 29.23 -8.78
CA THR A 15 -27.37 27.96 -9.26
C THR A 15 -26.35 27.38 -10.23
N VAL A 16 -25.66 26.32 -9.80
CA VAL A 16 -24.71 25.58 -10.63
C VAL A 16 -25.41 25.16 -11.91
N LYS A 17 -24.81 25.45 -13.08
CA LYS A 17 -25.38 25.08 -14.37
C LYS A 17 -25.36 23.56 -14.46
N ARG A 18 -26.42 22.97 -15.04
CA ARG A 18 -26.55 21.50 -15.19
C ARG A 18 -25.34 20.85 -15.87
N SER A 19 -24.71 21.57 -16.80
CA SER A 19 -23.46 21.18 -17.47
C SER A 19 -22.30 21.02 -16.49
N ASP A 20 -22.12 21.95 -15.55
CA ASP A 20 -21.02 21.88 -14.58
C ASP A 20 -21.20 20.71 -13.60
N TRP A 21 -22.46 20.35 -13.30
CA TRP A 21 -22.78 19.14 -12.53
C TRP A 21 -22.49 17.87 -13.32
N GLU A 22 -22.89 17.82 -14.58
CA GLU A 22 -22.63 16.68 -15.47
C GLU A 22 -21.13 16.47 -15.70
N ASP A 23 -20.36 17.56 -15.82
CA ASP A 23 -18.90 17.51 -15.92
C ASP A 23 -18.25 17.04 -14.60
N HIS A 24 -18.79 17.45 -13.45
CA HIS A 24 -18.29 16.98 -12.16
C HIS A 24 -18.60 15.49 -11.91
N VAL A 25 -19.81 15.05 -12.27
CA VAL A 25 -20.21 13.64 -12.19
C VAL A 25 -19.42 12.79 -13.18
N ASN A 26 -19.20 13.25 -14.41
CA ASN A 26 -18.35 12.56 -15.38
C ASN A 26 -16.89 12.51 -14.94
N GLY A 27 -16.37 13.57 -14.32
CA GLY A 27 -15.03 13.58 -13.72
C GLY A 27 -14.88 12.53 -12.62
N LEU A 28 -15.87 12.43 -11.72
CA LEU A 28 -15.90 11.40 -10.67
C LEU A 28 -16.11 9.99 -11.21
N LEU A 29 -16.87 9.81 -12.29
CA LEU A 29 -17.04 8.52 -12.95
C LEU A 29 -15.77 8.08 -13.69
N ILE A 30 -15.03 9.01 -14.31
CA ILE A 30 -13.70 8.75 -14.85
C ILE A 30 -12.73 8.36 -13.72
N ASP A 31 -12.72 9.11 -12.61
CA ASP A 31 -11.88 8.81 -11.45
C ASP A 31 -12.27 7.46 -10.81
N MET A 32 -13.56 7.07 -10.83
CA MET A 32 -14.07 5.78 -10.33
C MET A 32 -13.75 4.60 -11.26
N VAL A 33 -13.76 4.83 -12.58
CA VAL A 33 -13.29 3.87 -13.59
C VAL A 33 -11.76 3.74 -13.56
N GLU A 34 -11.04 4.83 -13.27
CA GLU A 34 -9.58 4.86 -13.12
C GLU A 34 -9.12 4.25 -11.77
N THR A 35 -9.93 4.39 -10.70
CA THR A 35 -9.73 3.73 -9.40
C THR A 35 -10.24 2.28 -9.34
N GLY A 36 -10.71 1.72 -10.46
CA GLY A 36 -10.76 0.27 -10.67
C GLY A 36 -11.79 -0.45 -9.81
N SER A 37 -13.03 0.06 -9.77
CA SER A 37 -14.18 -0.73 -9.30
C SER A 37 -14.77 -1.53 -10.48
N ILE A 38 -14.05 -2.53 -10.99
CA ILE A 38 -14.53 -3.45 -12.02
C ILE A 38 -14.02 -4.86 -11.65
N GLN A 39 -14.97 -5.76 -11.32
CA GLN A 39 -15.02 -7.22 -11.54
C GLN A 39 -13.70 -8.04 -11.37
N GLU A 40 -13.52 -9.13 -10.60
CA GLU A 40 -14.37 -10.27 -10.21
C GLU A 40 -13.77 -10.93 -8.94
N ALA A 41 -14.62 -11.26 -7.97
CA ALA A 41 -14.23 -11.59 -6.59
C ALA A 41 -13.50 -12.94 -6.37
N THR A 42 -13.09 -13.66 -7.42
CA THR A 42 -12.44 -14.99 -7.31
C THR A 42 -10.92 -14.96 -7.58
N GLU A 43 -10.44 -14.24 -8.60
CA GLU A 43 -8.98 -14.11 -8.86
C GLU A 43 -8.31 -13.07 -7.95
N ASP A 44 -9.11 -12.13 -7.44
CA ASP A 44 -8.63 -11.03 -6.60
C ASP A 44 -8.09 -11.53 -5.25
N VAL A 45 -8.63 -12.64 -4.71
CA VAL A 45 -8.14 -13.21 -3.44
C VAL A 45 -6.75 -13.82 -3.61
N SER A 46 -6.52 -14.58 -4.69
CA SER A 46 -5.22 -15.20 -4.97
C SER A 46 -4.15 -14.15 -5.30
N THR A 47 -4.49 -13.19 -6.15
CA THR A 47 -3.58 -12.09 -6.54
C THR A 47 -3.26 -11.18 -5.36
N THR A 48 -4.26 -10.89 -4.52
CA THR A 48 -4.08 -10.10 -3.30
C THR A 48 -3.24 -10.86 -2.28
N GLY A 49 -3.49 -12.16 -2.07
CA GLY A 49 -2.69 -13.02 -1.20
C GLY A 49 -1.21 -13.01 -1.62
N ARG A 50 -0.94 -13.32 -2.89
CA ARG A 50 0.43 -13.30 -3.43
C ARG A 50 1.10 -11.94 -3.31
N PHE A 51 0.36 -10.83 -3.51
CA PHE A 51 0.89 -9.49 -3.27
C PHE A 51 1.27 -9.29 -1.80
N ILE A 52 0.44 -9.74 -0.87
CA ILE A 52 0.70 -9.63 0.57
C ILE A 52 1.94 -10.44 0.94
N ASP A 53 2.07 -11.66 0.44
CA ASP A 53 3.23 -12.52 0.71
C ASP A 53 4.53 -11.87 0.24
N LEU A 54 4.51 -11.29 -0.98
CA LEU A 54 5.67 -10.57 -1.52
C LEU A 54 5.95 -9.25 -0.79
N LEU A 55 4.90 -8.57 -0.33
CA LEU A 55 5.05 -7.35 0.48
C LEU A 55 5.65 -7.70 1.85
N GLU A 56 5.20 -8.78 2.46
CA GLU A 56 5.76 -9.31 3.71
C GLU A 56 7.22 -9.67 3.51
N ASP A 57 7.54 -10.52 2.52
CA ASP A 57 8.91 -10.92 2.16
C ASP A 57 9.84 -9.73 1.94
N PHE A 58 9.36 -8.73 1.18
CA PHE A 58 10.12 -7.50 0.96
C PHE A 58 10.44 -6.77 2.27
N THR A 59 9.50 -6.75 3.22
CA THR A 59 9.70 -6.05 4.50
C THR A 59 10.41 -6.88 5.57
N THR A 60 10.32 -8.21 5.55
CA THR A 60 10.85 -9.06 6.63
C THR A 60 12.16 -9.74 6.25
N HIS A 61 12.27 -10.28 5.04
CA HIS A 61 13.36 -11.16 4.60
C HIS A 61 14.46 -10.43 3.83
N LEU A 62 14.17 -9.26 3.26
CA LEU A 62 15.20 -8.44 2.63
C LEU A 62 16.15 -7.84 3.67
N GLN A 63 17.41 -7.62 3.30
CA GLN A 63 18.41 -6.98 4.17
C GLN A 63 17.87 -5.64 4.68
N GLN A 64 17.55 -5.60 5.97
CA GLN A 64 16.99 -4.44 6.64
C GLN A 64 18.02 -3.31 6.65
N ALA A 65 17.57 -2.08 6.44
CA ALA A 65 18.38 -0.89 6.61
C ALA A 65 18.75 -0.73 8.09
N LEU A 66 20.03 -0.53 8.39
CA LEU A 66 20.51 -0.18 9.72
C LEU A 66 20.20 1.29 10.04
N ASP A 67 20.25 2.13 9.01
CA ASP A 67 20.00 3.56 9.10
C ASP A 67 18.88 4.00 8.16
N LYS A 68 18.11 5.01 8.58
CA LYS A 68 17.02 5.61 7.79
C LYS A 68 17.50 6.11 6.42
N GLU A 69 18.78 6.43 6.29
CA GLU A 69 19.39 6.90 5.05
C GLU A 69 19.56 5.77 4.01
N GLU A 70 19.66 4.51 4.45
CA GLU A 70 19.75 3.35 3.57
C GLU A 70 18.44 3.07 2.81
N ILE A 71 17.33 3.72 3.18
CA ILE A 71 16.10 3.74 2.37
C ILE A 71 16.41 4.22 0.94
N LEU A 72 17.41 5.10 0.76
CA LEU A 72 17.84 5.54 -0.58
C LEU A 72 18.50 4.42 -1.40
N MET A 73 19.08 3.42 -0.73
CA MET A 73 19.66 2.23 -1.35
C MET A 73 18.60 1.15 -1.65
N GLY A 74 17.33 1.42 -1.32
CA GLY A 74 16.21 0.55 -1.62
C GLY A 74 16.00 -0.60 -0.64
N LYS A 75 16.60 -0.48 0.55
CA LYS A 75 16.35 -1.37 1.68
C LYS A 75 15.17 -0.81 2.50
N PRO A 76 14.22 -1.64 2.94
CA PRO A 76 13.22 -1.23 3.91
C PRO A 76 13.88 -0.94 5.26
N TRP A 77 13.43 0.11 5.93
CA TRP A 77 13.91 0.52 7.25
C TRP A 77 12.82 0.29 8.28
N HIS A 78 13.17 -0.32 9.41
CA HIS A 78 12.25 -0.57 10.51
C HIS A 78 12.51 0.48 11.58
N ASP A 79 11.46 1.15 12.02
CA ASP A 79 11.55 2.04 13.17
C ASP A 79 11.29 1.26 14.48
N ASP A 80 11.67 1.88 15.59
CA ASP A 80 11.45 1.34 16.94
C ASP A 80 9.96 1.36 17.33
N GLU A 81 9.12 2.12 16.61
CA GLU A 81 7.67 2.22 16.82
C GLU A 81 6.89 1.07 16.15
N GLY A 82 7.59 0.14 15.47
CA GLY A 82 6.98 -1.01 14.81
C GLY A 82 6.42 -0.73 13.41
N ASN A 83 6.89 0.33 12.74
CA ASN A 83 6.56 0.62 11.35
C ASN A 83 7.74 0.33 10.41
N VAL A 84 7.40 0.05 9.16
CA VAL A 84 8.33 -0.18 8.06
C VAL A 84 8.23 0.96 7.06
N TRP A 85 9.39 1.50 6.72
CA TRP A 85 9.57 2.61 5.81
C TRP A 85 10.27 2.13 4.55
N PHE A 86 9.70 2.40 3.39
CA PHE A 86 10.26 1.97 2.11
C PHE A 86 9.86 2.90 0.97
N ARG A 87 10.49 2.77 -0.20
CA ARG A 87 10.07 3.49 -1.40
C ARG A 87 9.24 2.57 -2.28
N LEU A 88 8.15 3.12 -2.84
CA LEU A 88 7.29 2.39 -3.77
C LEU A 88 8.06 1.87 -5.01
N LYS A 89 9.10 2.60 -5.44
CA LYS A 89 9.95 2.20 -6.57
C LYS A 89 10.65 0.86 -6.29
N ASP A 90 11.16 0.66 -5.08
CA ASP A 90 11.91 -0.54 -4.73
C ASP A 90 10.97 -1.73 -4.55
N LEU A 91 9.81 -1.52 -3.91
CA LEU A 91 8.76 -2.54 -3.83
C LEU A 91 8.34 -2.97 -5.24
N THR A 92 8.08 -2.03 -6.15
CA THR A 92 7.71 -2.36 -7.54
C THR A 92 8.81 -3.14 -8.26
N ALA A 93 10.09 -2.82 -8.00
CA ALA A 93 11.21 -3.55 -8.56
C ALA A 93 11.31 -4.98 -7.99
N HIS A 94 11.07 -5.14 -6.69
CA HIS A 94 11.03 -6.45 -6.03
C HIS A 94 9.88 -7.32 -6.58
N LEU A 95 8.67 -6.77 -6.72
CA LEU A 95 7.54 -7.46 -7.34
C LEU A 95 7.87 -7.96 -8.75
N LYS A 96 8.51 -7.11 -9.58
CA LYS A 96 8.94 -7.50 -10.94
C LYS A 96 9.98 -8.62 -10.93
N ARG A 97 10.93 -8.63 -9.99
CA ARG A 97 11.92 -9.72 -9.86
C ARG A 97 11.27 -11.05 -9.50
N ASN A 98 10.16 -11.01 -8.74
CA ASN A 98 9.37 -12.18 -8.37
C ASN A 98 8.26 -12.51 -9.39
N ASN A 99 8.39 -12.03 -10.63
CA ASN A 99 7.43 -12.24 -11.72
C ASN A 99 5.98 -11.88 -11.33
N PHE A 100 5.81 -10.82 -10.53
CA PHE A 100 4.51 -10.27 -10.17
C PHE A 100 4.24 -9.02 -10.99
N THR A 101 3.34 -9.16 -11.98
CA THR A 101 2.96 -8.11 -12.94
C THR A 101 1.45 -7.92 -13.05
N GLU A 102 0.68 -8.66 -12.27
CA GLU A 102 -0.78 -8.74 -12.32
C GLU A 102 -1.45 -7.46 -11.75
N LEU A 103 -0.79 -6.75 -10.84
CA LEU A 103 -1.28 -5.50 -10.28
C LEU A 103 -0.62 -4.27 -10.91
N SER A 104 -1.47 -3.32 -11.34
CA SER A 104 -1.02 -1.99 -11.74
C SER A 104 -0.56 -1.16 -10.54
N ARG A 105 0.26 -0.14 -10.80
CA ARG A 105 0.80 0.74 -9.75
C ARG A 105 -0.29 1.42 -8.89
N PRO A 106 -1.40 1.94 -9.44
CA PRO A 106 -2.50 2.47 -8.63
C PRO A 106 -3.14 1.42 -7.71
N LYS A 107 -3.34 0.18 -8.21
CA LYS A 107 -3.87 -0.92 -7.41
C LYS A 107 -2.93 -1.27 -6.25
N ILE A 108 -1.62 -1.33 -6.49
CA ILE A 108 -0.61 -1.53 -5.42
C ILE A 108 -0.73 -0.45 -4.33
N ILE A 109 -0.84 0.83 -4.73
CA ILE A 109 -1.01 1.95 -3.79
C ILE A 109 -2.28 1.79 -2.95
N GLN A 110 -3.39 1.43 -3.58
CA GLN A 110 -4.66 1.19 -2.89
C GLN A 110 -4.56 0.02 -1.91
N ARG A 111 -3.92 -1.09 -2.30
CA ARG A 111 -3.69 -2.25 -1.42
C ARG A 111 -2.81 -1.91 -0.21
N ILE A 112 -1.78 -1.09 -0.40
CA ILE A 112 -0.95 -0.59 0.71
C ILE A 112 -1.80 0.26 1.67
N ARG A 113 -2.64 1.16 1.14
CA ARG A 113 -3.54 1.99 1.97
C ARG A 113 -4.57 1.19 2.76
N GLN A 114 -5.09 0.10 2.18
CA GLN A 114 -6.01 -0.83 2.87
C GLN A 114 -5.35 -1.48 4.10
N ARG A 115 -4.02 -1.59 4.14
CA ARG A 115 -3.24 -2.08 5.30
C ARG A 115 -2.62 -0.96 6.14
N ASN A 116 -3.31 0.17 6.23
CA ASN A 116 -2.88 1.33 7.01
C ASN A 116 -1.56 1.97 6.51
N GLY A 117 -1.14 1.68 5.29
CA GLY A 117 0.03 2.29 4.69
C GLY A 117 -0.24 3.76 4.31
N LYS A 118 0.66 4.65 4.73
CA LYS A 118 0.59 6.09 4.48
C LYS A 118 1.81 6.53 3.68
N ASP A 119 1.59 7.41 2.72
CA ASP A 119 2.69 8.06 2.01
C ASP A 119 3.12 9.34 2.75
N LYS A 120 4.42 9.53 2.93
CA LYS A 120 5.00 10.71 3.59
C LYS A 120 6.17 11.26 2.76
N PRO A 121 6.22 12.57 2.48
CA PRO A 121 7.42 13.19 1.96
C PRO A 121 8.45 13.33 3.07
N VAL A 122 9.67 12.83 2.84
CA VAL A 122 10.77 12.89 3.81
C VAL A 122 11.99 13.45 3.11
N ASN A 123 12.67 14.38 3.78
CA ASN A 123 13.97 14.86 3.31
C ASN A 123 15.07 13.95 3.88
N ILE A 124 15.79 13.26 2.99
CA ILE A 124 16.92 12.40 3.34
C ILE A 124 18.13 12.93 2.57
N LYS A 125 19.18 13.37 3.29
CA LYS A 125 20.42 13.96 2.73
C LYS A 125 20.18 15.11 1.74
N GLY A 126 19.23 16.01 2.04
CA GLY A 126 18.93 17.16 1.19
C GLY A 126 18.10 16.83 -0.05
N ARG A 127 17.68 15.56 -0.24
CA ARG A 127 16.75 15.16 -1.29
C ARG A 127 15.38 14.86 -0.70
N SER A 128 14.36 15.55 -1.20
CA SER A 128 12.96 15.24 -0.87
C SER A 128 12.54 13.97 -1.60
N GLN A 129 12.26 12.91 -0.84
CA GLN A 129 11.84 11.61 -1.35
C GLN A 129 10.49 11.24 -0.75
N ARG A 130 9.56 10.79 -1.60
CA ARG A 130 8.31 10.20 -1.13
C ARG A 130 8.57 8.77 -0.68
N VAL A 131 8.28 8.48 0.59
CA VAL A 131 8.38 7.16 1.21
C VAL A 131 7.00 6.71 1.67
N TRP A 132 6.85 5.40 1.80
CA TRP A 132 5.67 4.75 2.35
C TRP A 132 5.99 4.21 3.73
N ILE A 133 5.03 4.34 4.64
CA ILE A 133 5.11 3.90 6.03
C ILE A 133 3.93 2.97 6.27
N MET A 134 4.19 1.78 6.79
CA MET A 134 3.13 0.83 7.16
C MET A 134 3.48 0.11 8.46
N PRO A 135 2.50 -0.42 9.21
CA PRO A 135 2.78 -1.28 10.35
C PRO A 135 3.57 -2.53 9.91
N ARG A 136 4.55 -2.93 10.70
CA ARG A 136 5.35 -4.13 10.44
C ARG A 136 4.48 -5.39 10.50
N PHE A 137 4.79 -6.36 9.63
CA PHE A 137 4.21 -7.70 9.75
C PHE A 137 4.67 -8.35 11.05
N LYS A 138 3.79 -9.13 11.69
CA LYS A 138 4.17 -9.89 12.88
C LYS A 138 5.18 -10.94 12.45
N ALA A 139 6.45 -10.73 12.79
CA ALA A 139 7.46 -11.76 12.56
C ALA A 139 7.07 -13.01 13.35
N GLN A 140 7.05 -14.16 12.68
CA GLN A 140 6.96 -15.44 13.36
C GLN A 140 8.33 -15.70 14.02
N GLU A 141 8.46 -15.28 15.27
CA GLU A 141 9.66 -15.54 16.10
C GLU A 141 9.64 -16.92 16.76
N GLU A 142 8.66 -17.78 16.42
CA GLU A 142 8.66 -19.13 16.95
C GLU A 142 9.78 -19.94 16.30
N PRO A 143 10.74 -20.47 17.09
CA PRO A 143 11.74 -21.37 16.55
C PRO A 143 11.03 -22.54 15.88
N PHE A 144 11.46 -22.90 14.67
CA PHE A 144 11.03 -24.15 14.03
C PHE A 144 11.31 -25.28 15.02
N LYS A 145 10.25 -25.84 15.63
CA LYS A 145 10.35 -27.07 16.40
C LYS A 145 10.62 -28.17 15.39
N LEU A 146 11.89 -28.54 15.22
CA LEU A 146 12.22 -29.79 14.57
C LEU A 146 11.54 -30.90 15.39
N PRO A 147 10.80 -31.82 14.77
CA PRO A 147 10.38 -33.02 15.49
C PRO A 147 11.64 -33.79 15.91
N ASP A 148 11.81 -33.98 17.22
CA ASP A 148 12.83 -34.86 17.81
C ASP A 148 12.50 -36.32 17.49
N THR A 149 12.69 -36.73 16.24
CA THR A 149 12.53 -38.14 15.85
C THR A 149 13.57 -38.53 14.82
N LEU A 150 14.81 -38.54 15.26
CA LEU A 150 15.74 -39.60 14.87
C LEU A 150 16.06 -40.36 16.15
N GLU A 151 15.18 -41.29 16.50
CA GLU A 151 15.61 -42.40 17.35
C GLU A 151 16.76 -43.09 16.64
N GLU A 152 17.98 -42.86 17.11
CA GLU A 152 19.08 -43.82 17.00
C GLU A 152 18.62 -45.13 17.64
N ASN A 153 17.91 -45.96 16.88
CA ASN A 153 17.76 -47.37 17.19
C ASN A 153 18.52 -48.16 16.12
N GLU A 154 19.78 -48.42 16.48
CA GLU A 154 20.67 -49.50 16.08
C GLU A 154 20.36 -50.21 14.75
N ALA A 155 21.25 -50.02 13.76
CA ALA A 155 21.38 -50.96 12.66
C ALA A 155 21.77 -52.35 13.24
N PRO A 156 21.01 -53.42 12.96
CA PRO A 156 21.43 -54.76 13.34
C PRO A 156 22.58 -55.21 12.44
N PHE A 157 23.58 -55.83 13.06
CA PHE A 157 24.78 -56.42 12.46
C PHE A 157 24.50 -57.31 11.25
#